data_AF-A0AAU3FL93-F1
#
_entry.id   AF-A0AAU3FL93-F1
#
_cell.length_a   1.000
_cell.length_b   1.000
_cell.length_c   1.000
_cell.angle_alpha   90.00
_cell.angle_beta   90.00
_cell.angle_gamma   90.00
#
_symmetry.space_group_name_H-M   'P 1'
#
loop_
_entity.id
_entity.type
_entity.pdbx_description
1 polymer ?
#
loop_
_entity_poly.entity_id
_entity_poly.type
_entity_poly.pdbx_seq_one_letter_code
_entity_poly.pdbx_strand_id
1 'polypeptide(L)'
;MNAPSNAPLTWRVARLVERRGETPTARTLVIDAPGWPGHLPGQHVDVRLTASDGYQAARSYSLAGPADGDRIALTVQRVPDGEVSPYLIDVWAPGDPVEVRGPVGGWFVWRPTETAPVLLVAGGSGVVPLMAMVRARRAAGSRAPFRLVYSVRTPTDVLYAEELRRRARDDQGLDVAYVYTRAAPDGWRGEPHRIGLADVNVHGWPPDLEPLCYVCGPTGFVETAADLLVGLGHQPRRVRTERFGPTG
;
A
#
# COMPACT_ATOMS: atom_id res chain seq x y z
N MET A 1 -17.96 14.18 -2.36
CA MET A 1 -16.53 14.06 -2.74
C MET A 1 -16.44 14.36 -4.22
N ASN A 2 -15.85 15.51 -4.58
CA ASN A 2 -15.75 15.91 -5.98
C ASN A 2 -14.75 15.00 -6.72
N ALA A 3 -15.09 14.62 -7.95
CA ALA A 3 -14.17 13.89 -8.83
C ALA A 3 -12.88 14.72 -9.04
N PRO A 4 -11.70 14.08 -9.14
CA PRO A 4 -10.47 14.81 -9.38
C PRO A 4 -10.56 15.57 -10.70
N SER A 5 -10.16 16.85 -10.68
CA SER A 5 -10.18 17.75 -11.83
C SER A 5 -9.31 17.20 -12.96
N ASN A 6 -9.77 17.34 -14.21
CA ASN A 6 -9.06 16.95 -15.44
C ASN A 6 -7.86 17.88 -15.78
N ALA A 7 -7.30 18.56 -14.78
CA ALA A 7 -6.15 19.43 -14.92
C ALA A 7 -4.87 18.60 -15.10
N PRO A 8 -3.92 19.05 -15.94
CA PRO A 8 -2.67 18.33 -16.13
C PRO A 8 -1.92 18.19 -14.79
N LEU A 9 -1.35 17.00 -14.56
CA LEU A 9 -0.57 16.73 -13.36
C LEU A 9 0.71 17.56 -13.36
N THR A 10 0.80 18.52 -12.44
CA THR A 10 1.98 19.37 -12.24
C THR A 10 2.87 18.85 -11.12
N TRP A 11 4.18 19.05 -11.26
CA TRP A 11 5.14 18.89 -10.18
C TRP A 11 4.92 20.00 -9.15
N ARG A 12 4.91 19.62 -7.87
CA ARG A 12 4.77 20.52 -6.72
C ARG A 12 5.94 20.32 -5.79
N VAL A 13 6.47 21.40 -5.24
CA VAL A 13 7.45 21.30 -4.15
C VAL A 13 6.72 20.84 -2.90
N ALA A 14 7.16 19.74 -2.32
CA ALA A 14 6.71 19.22 -1.04
C ALA A 14 7.88 19.18 -0.06
N ARG A 15 7.58 19.26 1.24
CA ARG A 15 8.60 19.23 2.29
C ARG A 15 8.30 18.14 3.30
N LEU A 16 9.33 17.44 3.76
CA LEU A 16 9.17 16.47 4.84
C LEU A 16 8.78 17.20 6.13
N VAL A 17 7.72 16.73 6.76
CA VAL A 17 7.24 17.21 8.06
C VAL A 17 7.63 16.22 9.15
N GLU A 18 7.44 14.92 8.88
CA GLU A 18 7.62 13.88 9.88
C GLU A 18 8.14 12.59 9.27
N ARG A 19 9.04 11.91 9.99
CA ARG A 19 9.53 10.56 9.66
C ARG A 19 9.20 9.61 10.81
N ARG A 20 8.54 8.49 10.48
CA ARG A 20 8.21 7.41 11.42
C ARG A 20 8.87 6.11 11.01
N GLY A 21 9.42 5.37 11.98
CA GLY A 21 9.95 4.02 11.76
C GLY A 21 8.84 2.99 11.64
N GLU A 22 8.82 2.21 10.55
CA GLU A 22 7.86 1.10 10.38
C GLU A 22 8.52 -0.26 10.60
N THR A 23 9.68 -0.46 9.98
CA THR A 23 10.53 -1.66 10.13
C THR A 23 11.99 -1.23 10.08
N PRO A 24 12.99 -2.11 10.29
CA PRO A 24 14.39 -1.75 10.10
C PRO A 24 14.70 -1.17 8.71
N THR A 25 13.93 -1.56 7.68
CA THR A 25 14.15 -1.17 6.28
C THR A 25 13.12 -0.19 5.73
N ALA A 26 12.14 0.28 6.51
CA ALA A 26 11.08 1.14 5.98
C ALA A 26 10.69 2.28 6.92
N ARG A 27 10.27 3.39 6.31
CA ARG A 27 9.81 4.60 6.99
C ARG A 27 8.52 5.10 6.39
N THR A 28 7.63 5.63 7.22
CA THR A 28 6.53 6.50 6.78
C THR A 28 7.00 7.95 6.83
N LEU A 29 6.81 8.66 5.72
CA LEU A 29 7.20 10.03 5.47
C LEU A 29 5.92 10.85 5.30
N VAL A 30 5.65 11.76 6.23
CA VAL A 30 4.54 12.72 6.13
C VAL A 30 5.10 13.98 5.50
N ILE A 31 4.50 14.39 4.39
CA ILE A 31 5.01 15.48 3.56
C ILE A 31 3.91 16.52 3.39
N ASP A 32 4.28 17.78 3.54
CA ASP A 32 3.41 18.92 3.25
C ASP A 32 3.55 19.25 1.77
N ALA A 33 2.46 19.13 1.02
CA ALA A 33 2.42 19.36 -0.42
C ALA A 33 1.39 20.45 -0.75
N PRO A 34 1.75 21.75 -0.62
CA PRO A 34 0.81 22.85 -0.76
C PRO A 34 -0.05 22.78 -2.03
N GLY A 35 -1.36 22.96 -1.88
CA GLY A 35 -2.32 22.85 -2.97
C GLY A 35 -2.51 21.41 -3.46
N TRP A 36 -2.51 20.44 -2.54
CA TRP A 36 -2.74 19.04 -2.87
C TRP A 36 -4.21 18.86 -3.28
N PRO A 37 -4.52 18.28 -4.46
CA PRO A 37 -5.89 18.21 -4.96
C PRO A 37 -6.75 17.12 -4.27
N GLY A 38 -6.21 16.43 -3.25
CA GLY A 38 -6.80 15.20 -2.71
C GLY A 38 -6.45 13.97 -3.54
N HIS A 39 -6.86 12.79 -3.08
CA HIS A 39 -6.62 11.52 -3.75
C HIS A 39 -7.59 10.43 -3.26
N LEU A 40 -7.63 9.31 -3.98
CA LEU A 40 -8.37 8.10 -3.61
C LEU A 40 -7.43 7.03 -3.01
N PRO A 41 -7.91 6.20 -2.08
CA PRO A 41 -7.08 5.16 -1.47
C PRO A 41 -6.71 4.11 -2.51
N GLY A 42 -5.40 3.90 -2.66
CA GLY A 42 -4.79 3.05 -3.68
C GLY A 42 -4.07 3.80 -4.80
N GLN A 43 -4.26 5.13 -4.91
CA GLN A 43 -3.43 5.96 -5.79
C GLN A 43 -2.01 6.14 -5.25
N HIS A 44 -1.12 6.60 -6.12
CA HIS A 44 0.29 6.88 -5.80
C HIS A 44 0.70 8.27 -6.27
N VAL A 45 1.93 8.66 -5.95
CA VAL A 45 2.58 9.87 -6.46
C VAL A 45 3.93 9.51 -7.04
N ASP A 46 4.39 10.28 -8.03
CA ASP A 46 5.79 10.27 -8.42
C ASP A 46 6.54 11.24 -7.50
N VAL A 47 7.64 10.78 -6.90
CA VAL A 47 8.59 11.61 -6.16
C VAL A 47 9.82 11.77 -7.02
N ARG A 48 10.22 13.02 -7.28
CA ARG A 48 11.44 13.37 -8.02
C ARG A 48 12.45 14.03 -7.10
N LEU A 49 13.67 13.53 -7.18
CA LEU A 49 14.86 14.12 -6.60
C LEU A 49 15.67 14.78 -7.71
N THR A 50 16.19 15.97 -7.43
CA THR A 50 17.10 16.69 -8.34
C THR A 50 18.42 16.92 -7.60
N ALA A 51 19.51 16.36 -8.13
CA ALA A 51 20.86 16.54 -7.59
C ALA A 51 21.43 17.93 -7.96
N SER A 52 22.51 18.34 -7.30
CA SER A 52 23.14 19.65 -7.52
C SER A 52 23.67 19.87 -8.94
N ASP A 53 24.00 18.79 -9.65
CA ASP A 53 24.44 18.80 -11.05
C ASP A 53 23.26 18.77 -12.05
N GLY A 54 22.02 18.79 -11.55
CA GLY A 54 20.80 18.75 -12.35
C GLY A 54 20.31 17.34 -12.70
N TYR A 55 21.00 16.28 -12.29
CA TYR A 55 20.51 14.91 -12.49
C TYR A 55 19.18 14.70 -11.77
N GLN A 56 18.20 14.08 -12.45
CA GLN A 56 16.88 13.83 -11.90
C GLN A 56 16.56 12.33 -11.87
N ALA A 57 16.15 11.85 -10.70
CA ALA A 57 15.60 10.51 -10.53
C ALA A 57 14.18 10.61 -9.99
N ALA A 58 13.24 9.89 -10.60
CA ALA A 58 11.85 9.82 -10.17
C ALA A 58 11.42 8.38 -9.91
N ARG A 59 10.69 8.14 -8.82
CA ARG A 59 10.08 6.84 -8.51
C ARG A 59 8.67 7.05 -7.96
N SER A 60 7.79 6.09 -8.26
CA SER A 60 6.40 6.11 -7.80
C SER A 60 6.29 5.48 -6.41
N TYR A 61 5.54 6.12 -5.53
CA TYR A 61 5.27 5.66 -4.16
C TYR A 61 3.77 5.73 -3.87
N SER A 62 3.20 4.62 -3.40
CA SER A 62 1.81 4.58 -2.97
C SER A 62 1.55 5.54 -1.81
N LEU A 63 0.41 6.22 -1.88
CA LEU A 63 -0.09 6.98 -0.75
C LEU A 63 -0.51 6.00 0.34
N ALA A 64 -0.06 6.26 1.57
CA ALA A 64 -0.24 5.34 2.70
C ALA A 64 -1.60 5.52 3.38
N GLY A 65 -2.29 6.64 3.18
CA GLY A 65 -3.55 6.94 3.85
C GLY A 65 -4.24 8.16 3.24
N PRO A 66 -5.48 8.45 3.68
CA PRO A 66 -6.17 9.68 3.30
C PRO A 66 -5.32 10.92 3.56
N ALA A 67 -5.47 11.95 2.71
CA ALA A 67 -4.86 13.24 2.95
C ALA A 67 -5.45 13.92 4.20
N ASP A 68 -4.60 14.67 4.91
CA ASP A 68 -4.99 15.58 6.00
C ASP A 68 -4.69 17.02 5.54
N GLY A 69 -5.70 17.66 4.94
CA GLY A 69 -5.50 18.89 4.17
C GLY A 69 -4.51 18.66 3.03
N ASP A 70 -3.42 19.45 3.02
CA ASP A 70 -2.34 19.36 2.04
C ASP A 70 -1.26 18.32 2.41
N ARG A 71 -1.41 17.65 3.56
CA ARG A 71 -0.44 16.64 4.02
C ARG A 71 -0.79 15.27 3.46
N ILE A 72 0.22 14.61 2.91
CA ILE A 72 0.13 13.24 2.42
C ILE A 72 1.21 12.37 3.07
N ALA A 73 0.94 11.08 3.20
CA ALA A 73 1.88 10.12 3.76
C ALA A 73 2.32 9.12 2.71
N LEU A 74 3.62 8.87 2.63
CA LEU A 74 4.24 7.83 1.80
C LEU A 74 4.96 6.85 2.72
N THR A 75 4.90 5.56 2.44
CA THR A 75 5.74 4.59 3.15
C THR A 75 6.74 4.00 2.18
N VAL A 76 8.00 4.26 2.45
CA VAL A 76 9.14 3.92 1.59
C VAL A 76 9.86 2.76 2.25
N GLN A 77 10.08 1.70 1.49
CA GLN A 77 10.98 0.61 1.86
C GLN A 77 12.31 0.78 1.13
N ARG A 78 13.42 0.64 1.85
CA ARG A 78 14.76 0.79 1.33
C ARG A 78 15.05 -0.34 0.36
N VAL A 79 15.48 0.05 -0.82
CA VAL A 79 16.07 -0.80 -1.84
C VAL A 79 17.58 -0.51 -1.80
N PRO A 80 18.42 -1.46 -1.35
CA PRO A 80 19.84 -1.21 -1.12
C PRO A 80 20.57 -0.56 -2.30
N ASP A 81 20.27 -1.01 -3.52
CA ASP A 81 20.92 -0.54 -4.75
C ASP A 81 20.09 0.52 -5.50
N GLY A 82 19.06 1.07 -4.88
CA GLY A 82 18.22 2.11 -5.48
C GLY A 82 18.74 3.52 -5.23
N GLU A 83 18.53 4.45 -6.16
CA GLU A 83 18.97 5.85 -5.99
C GLU A 83 18.04 6.66 -5.08
N VAL A 84 16.72 6.45 -5.20
CA VAL A 84 15.72 7.30 -4.54
C VAL A 84 15.41 6.85 -3.12
N SER A 85 15.19 5.55 -2.89
CA SER A 85 14.71 5.06 -1.59
C SER A 85 15.71 5.22 -0.44
N PRO A 86 17.04 5.03 -0.60
CA PRO A 86 18.00 5.33 0.47
C PRO A 86 18.05 6.81 0.78
N TYR A 87 17.99 7.69 -0.24
CA TYR A 87 17.94 9.14 0.01
C TYR A 87 16.73 9.52 0.86
N LEU A 88 15.52 9.06 0.49
CA LEU A 88 14.29 9.37 1.21
C LEU A 88 14.27 8.84 2.66
N ILE A 89 14.91 7.69 2.91
CA ILE A 89 14.91 7.02 4.22
C ILE A 89 16.03 7.52 5.13
N ASP A 90 17.24 7.69 4.58
CA ASP A 90 18.45 7.91 5.36
C ASP A 90 18.86 9.39 5.37
N VAL A 91 18.69 10.11 4.26
CA VAL A 91 19.26 11.46 4.06
C VAL A 91 18.24 12.59 4.22
N TRP A 92 17.05 12.45 3.64
CA TRP A 92 16.10 13.55 3.49
C TRP A 92 15.61 14.14 4.83
N ALA A 93 15.98 15.38 5.17
CA ALA A 93 15.65 15.96 6.47
C ALA A 93 14.31 16.74 6.45
N PRO A 94 13.64 16.88 7.62
CA PRO A 94 12.48 17.76 7.73
C PRO A 94 12.79 19.17 7.23
N GLY A 95 11.88 19.72 6.42
CA GLY A 95 12.06 21.02 5.77
C GLY A 95 12.72 20.97 4.38
N ASP A 96 13.49 19.93 4.04
CA ASP A 96 14.12 19.82 2.73
C ASP A 96 13.07 19.59 1.61
N PRO A 97 13.21 20.25 0.45
CA PRO A 97 12.25 20.12 -0.64
C PRO A 97 12.48 18.85 -1.46
N VAL A 98 11.39 18.21 -1.87
CA VAL A 98 11.33 17.27 -2.99
C VAL A 98 10.22 17.70 -3.93
N GLU A 99 10.20 17.16 -5.15
CA GLU A 99 9.09 17.40 -6.06
C GLU A 99 8.15 16.19 -6.09
N VAL A 100 6.85 16.43 -5.98
CA VAL A 100 5.82 15.40 -6.09
C VAL A 100 4.86 15.70 -7.23
N ARG A 101 4.42 14.65 -7.93
CA ARG A 101 3.40 14.74 -8.97
C ARG A 101 2.35 13.66 -8.74
N GLY A 102 1.09 14.08 -8.70
CA GLY A 102 -0.04 13.18 -8.54
C GLY A 102 -1.32 13.90 -8.14
N PRO A 103 -2.35 13.14 -7.72
CA PRO A 103 -2.34 11.68 -7.63
C PRO A 103 -2.31 10.99 -9.00
N VAL A 104 -1.64 9.84 -9.09
CA VAL A 104 -1.57 8.98 -10.27
C VAL A 104 -2.33 7.68 -9.99
N GLY A 105 -2.92 7.10 -11.04
CA GLY A 105 -3.70 5.87 -10.97
C GLY A 105 -5.21 6.13 -10.92
N GLY A 106 -5.99 5.06 -10.91
CA GLY A 106 -7.46 5.12 -10.94
C GLY A 106 -8.14 3.77 -11.10
N TRP A 107 -7.40 2.77 -11.60
CA TRP A 107 -7.84 1.38 -11.62
C TRP A 107 -7.82 0.74 -10.23
N PHE A 108 -6.69 0.87 -9.52
CA PHE A 108 -6.46 0.29 -8.20
C PHE A 108 -6.97 1.18 -7.07
N VAL A 109 -8.25 1.56 -7.09
CA VAL A 109 -8.84 2.44 -6.06
C VAL A 109 -10.04 1.80 -5.41
N TRP A 110 -10.16 1.95 -4.10
CA TRP A 110 -11.38 1.64 -3.36
C TRP A 110 -12.18 2.92 -3.09
N ARG A 111 -13.51 2.84 -3.10
CA ARG A 111 -14.37 3.99 -2.77
C ARG A 111 -15.26 3.66 -1.57
N PRO A 112 -15.48 4.58 -0.63
CA PRO A 112 -16.39 4.36 0.50
C PRO A 112 -17.83 3.96 0.15
N THR A 113 -18.27 4.25 -1.08
CA THR A 113 -19.57 3.82 -1.61
C THR A 113 -19.61 2.35 -2.03
N GLU A 114 -18.46 1.68 -2.16
CA GLU A 114 -18.38 0.24 -2.44
C GLU A 114 -18.67 -0.55 -1.16
N THR A 115 -19.79 -1.27 -1.14
CA THR A 115 -20.27 -2.03 0.03
C THR A 115 -19.99 -3.53 -0.05
N ALA A 116 -19.56 -4.03 -1.21
CA ALA A 116 -19.20 -5.43 -1.40
C ALA A 116 -18.05 -5.84 -0.45
N PRO A 117 -17.95 -7.14 -0.09
CA PRO A 117 -16.78 -7.64 0.62
C PRO A 117 -15.49 -7.30 -0.13
N VAL A 118 -14.43 -6.99 0.62
CA VAL A 118 -13.13 -6.62 0.07
C VAL A 118 -12.09 -7.62 0.53
N LEU A 119 -11.32 -8.13 -0.41
CA LEU A 119 -10.12 -8.93 -0.16
C LEU A 119 -8.88 -8.13 -0.55
N LEU A 120 -8.01 -7.90 0.41
CA LEU A 120 -6.72 -7.23 0.24
C LEU A 120 -5.63 -8.30 0.29
N VAL A 121 -4.80 -8.41 -0.74
CA VAL A 121 -3.71 -9.40 -0.81
C VAL A 121 -2.39 -8.66 -1.02
N ALA A 122 -1.56 -8.62 0.03
CA ALA A 122 -0.32 -7.85 0.05
C ALA A 122 0.91 -8.74 0.04
N GLY A 123 1.92 -8.36 -0.75
CA GLY A 123 3.27 -8.90 -0.69
C GLY A 123 4.26 -7.80 -0.27
N GLY A 124 4.89 -7.94 0.90
CA GLY A 124 5.89 -6.98 1.39
C GLY A 124 5.36 -5.54 1.49
N SER A 125 6.02 -4.58 0.84
CA SER A 125 5.55 -3.18 0.75
C SER A 125 4.25 -2.98 -0.02
N GLY A 126 3.73 -4.02 -0.69
CA GLY A 126 2.41 -4.01 -1.34
C GLY A 126 1.26 -3.71 -0.38
N VAL A 127 1.49 -3.81 0.93
CA VAL A 127 0.50 -3.45 1.94
C VAL A 127 0.24 -1.94 2.04
N VAL A 128 1.12 -1.07 1.55
CA VAL A 128 1.00 0.40 1.67
C VAL A 128 -0.31 0.93 1.05
N PRO A 129 -0.61 0.70 -0.25
CA PRO A 129 -1.88 1.15 -0.82
C PRO A 129 -3.09 0.45 -0.20
N LEU A 130 -2.95 -0.78 0.29
CA LEU A 130 -4.03 -1.52 0.95
C LEU A 130 -4.35 -0.93 2.33
N MET A 131 -3.33 -0.48 3.06
CA MET A 131 -3.50 0.27 4.30
C MET A 131 -4.15 1.63 4.08
N ALA A 132 -3.94 2.26 2.92
CA ALA A 132 -4.70 3.45 2.56
C ALA A 132 -6.20 3.14 2.46
N MET A 133 -6.57 1.98 1.89
CA MET A 133 -7.95 1.52 1.82
C MET A 133 -8.52 1.21 3.21
N VAL A 134 -7.77 0.52 4.07
CA VAL A 134 -8.17 0.24 5.47
C VAL A 134 -8.39 1.54 6.25
N ARG A 135 -7.46 2.50 6.17
CA ARG A 135 -7.54 3.80 6.84
C ARG A 135 -8.73 4.61 6.31
N ALA A 136 -8.94 4.64 4.98
CA ALA A 136 -10.07 5.32 4.36
C ALA A 136 -11.42 4.69 4.75
N ARG A 137 -11.49 3.36 4.82
CA ARG A 137 -12.68 2.63 5.29
C ARG A 137 -13.08 3.09 6.69
N ARG A 138 -12.11 3.14 7.62
CA ARG A 138 -12.35 3.60 8.99
C ARG A 138 -12.77 5.06 9.03
N ALA A 139 -12.06 5.94 8.31
CA ALA A 139 -12.37 7.37 8.27
C ALA A 139 -13.78 7.66 7.74
N ALA A 140 -14.25 6.87 6.77
CA ALA A 140 -15.60 6.99 6.22
C ALA A 140 -16.69 6.33 7.08
N GLY A 141 -16.34 5.66 8.19
CA GLY A 141 -17.30 4.89 8.99
C GLY A 141 -17.92 3.71 8.23
N SER A 142 -17.27 3.22 7.16
CA SER A 142 -17.80 2.15 6.33
C SER A 142 -17.77 0.81 7.06
N ARG A 143 -18.85 0.04 6.90
CA ARG A 143 -18.98 -1.33 7.43
C ARG A 143 -18.73 -2.42 6.40
N ALA A 144 -18.30 -2.06 5.18
CA ALA A 144 -17.92 -3.06 4.16
C ALA A 144 -16.91 -4.05 4.75
N PRO A 145 -17.10 -5.37 4.67
CA PRO A 145 -16.22 -6.31 5.35
C PRO A 145 -14.91 -6.46 4.58
N PHE A 146 -13.78 -6.29 5.27
CA PHE A 146 -12.43 -6.34 4.72
C PHE A 146 -11.70 -7.56 5.29
N ARG A 147 -10.99 -8.28 4.43
CA ARG A 147 -10.00 -9.28 4.81
C ARG A 147 -8.66 -8.93 4.19
N LEU A 148 -7.59 -8.94 4.98
CA LEU A 148 -6.23 -8.75 4.53
C LEU A 148 -5.45 -10.05 4.66
N VAL A 149 -4.92 -10.56 3.56
CA VAL A 149 -3.92 -11.64 3.53
C VAL A 149 -2.57 -11.01 3.23
N TYR A 150 -1.70 -10.97 4.23
CA TYR A 150 -0.41 -10.29 4.15
C TYR A 150 0.75 -11.29 4.10
N SER A 151 1.31 -11.50 2.92
CA SER A 151 2.54 -12.27 2.72
C SER A 151 3.78 -11.42 2.96
N VAL A 152 4.61 -11.85 3.91
CA VAL A 152 5.75 -11.09 4.42
C VAL A 152 6.85 -12.06 4.87
N ARG A 153 8.12 -11.65 4.86
CA ARG A 153 9.21 -12.62 5.10
C ARG A 153 9.26 -13.07 6.56
N THR A 154 9.23 -12.12 7.49
CA THR A 154 9.38 -12.34 8.93
C THR A 154 8.49 -11.38 9.72
N PRO A 155 8.29 -11.59 11.04
CA PRO A 155 7.60 -10.63 11.90
C PRO A 155 8.21 -9.23 11.91
N THR A 156 9.53 -9.11 11.75
CA THR A 156 10.25 -7.82 11.75
C THR A 156 10.06 -7.03 10.45
N ASP A 157 9.59 -7.69 9.39
CA ASP A 157 9.30 -7.08 8.09
C ASP A 157 7.83 -6.62 7.95
N VAL A 158 6.99 -6.85 8.97
CA VAL A 158 5.58 -6.44 8.94
C VAL A 158 5.47 -4.92 9.05
N LEU A 159 5.16 -4.26 7.95
CA LEU A 159 4.83 -2.83 7.96
C LEU A 159 3.55 -2.58 8.75
N TYR A 160 3.53 -1.49 9.52
CA TYR A 160 2.38 -1.09 10.35
C TYR A 160 1.93 -2.15 11.36
N ALA A 161 2.84 -3.00 11.86
CA ALA A 161 2.51 -4.15 12.69
C ALA A 161 1.61 -3.80 13.90
N GLU A 162 1.92 -2.71 14.61
CA GLU A 162 1.11 -2.28 15.75
C GLU A 162 -0.28 -1.79 15.32
N GLU A 163 -0.36 -1.00 14.25
CA GLU A 163 -1.64 -0.51 13.74
C GLU A 163 -2.52 -1.65 13.23
N LEU A 164 -1.96 -2.61 12.48
CA LEU A 164 -2.69 -3.79 12.03
C LEU A 164 -3.23 -4.61 13.20
N ARG A 165 -2.42 -4.86 14.24
CA ARG A 165 -2.87 -5.56 15.46
C ARG A 165 -3.98 -4.81 16.18
N ARG A 166 -3.86 -3.49 16.32
CA ARG A 166 -4.89 -2.65 16.95
C ARG A 166 -6.18 -2.66 16.14
N ARG A 167 -6.10 -2.42 14.84
CA ARG A 167 -7.27 -2.38 13.95
C ARG A 167 -7.97 -3.73 13.83
N ALA A 168 -7.23 -4.84 13.75
CA ALA A 168 -7.85 -6.17 13.73
C ALA A 168 -8.66 -6.46 15.01
N ARG A 169 -8.37 -5.77 16.13
CA ARG A 169 -9.15 -5.85 17.37
C ARG A 169 -10.31 -4.85 17.40
N ASP A 170 -10.08 -3.62 16.95
CA ASP A 170 -10.98 -2.49 17.20
C ASP A 170 -11.90 -2.14 16.00
N ASP A 171 -11.48 -2.46 14.77
CA ASP A 171 -12.22 -2.17 13.54
C ASP A 171 -13.13 -3.36 13.20
N GLN A 172 -14.41 -3.27 13.58
CA GLN A 172 -15.40 -4.28 13.20
C GLN A 172 -15.42 -4.50 11.68
N GLY A 173 -15.33 -5.76 11.27
CA GLY A 173 -15.28 -6.18 9.87
C GLY A 173 -13.93 -5.97 9.19
N LEU A 174 -12.82 -5.95 9.93
CA LEU A 174 -11.47 -6.12 9.38
C LEU A 174 -10.82 -7.37 9.97
N ASP A 175 -10.60 -8.40 9.16
CA ASP A 175 -9.77 -9.55 9.53
C ASP A 175 -8.38 -9.44 8.89
N VAL A 176 -7.34 -9.80 9.62
CA VAL A 176 -5.95 -9.81 9.14
C VAL A 176 -5.34 -11.18 9.33
N ALA A 177 -4.88 -11.78 8.23
CA ALA A 177 -4.11 -13.01 8.20
C ALA A 177 -2.70 -12.72 7.67
N TYR A 178 -1.70 -13.40 8.22
CA TYR A 178 -0.31 -13.29 7.80
C TYR A 178 0.15 -14.60 7.16
N VAL A 179 1.00 -14.52 6.14
CA VAL A 179 1.69 -15.66 5.55
C VAL A 179 3.19 -15.37 5.59
N TYR A 180 3.89 -15.97 6.54
CA TYR A 180 5.32 -15.76 6.73
C TYR A 180 6.15 -16.63 5.77
N THR A 181 7.00 -16.02 4.94
CA THR A 181 7.71 -16.76 3.88
C THR A 181 9.11 -17.24 4.27
N ARG A 182 9.68 -16.77 5.38
CA ARG A 182 11.06 -17.10 5.81
C ARG A 182 11.15 -17.53 7.26
N ALA A 183 10.52 -16.79 8.17
CA ALA A 183 10.46 -17.13 9.59
C ALA A 183 9.13 -16.65 10.16
N ALA A 184 8.53 -17.46 11.02
CA ALA A 184 7.29 -17.14 11.71
C ALA A 184 7.57 -16.83 13.19
N PRO A 185 6.68 -16.10 13.90
CA PRO A 185 6.85 -15.86 15.33
C PRO A 185 6.62 -17.14 16.14
N ASP A 186 7.11 -17.17 17.38
CA ASP A 186 6.88 -18.30 18.28
C ASP A 186 5.38 -18.59 18.46
N GLY A 187 5.02 -19.88 18.46
CA GLY A 187 3.64 -20.32 18.56
C GLY A 187 2.82 -20.15 17.28
N TRP A 188 3.43 -19.74 16.17
CA TRP A 188 2.76 -19.71 14.87
C TRP A 188 2.36 -21.12 14.41
N ARG A 189 1.17 -21.25 13.85
CA ARG A 189 0.67 -22.52 13.35
C ARG A 189 1.08 -22.70 11.90
N GLY A 190 1.85 -23.75 11.62
CA GLY A 190 2.34 -24.08 10.29
C GLY A 190 3.74 -23.52 10.02
N GLU A 191 4.40 -24.12 9.03
CA GLU A 191 5.75 -23.74 8.63
C GLU A 191 5.77 -22.50 7.74
N PRO A 192 6.85 -21.70 7.73
CA PRO A 192 7.00 -20.63 6.76
C PRO A 192 6.90 -21.13 5.32
N HIS A 193 6.08 -20.46 4.51
CA HIS A 193 5.84 -20.82 3.11
C HIS A 193 5.46 -19.59 2.28
N ARG A 194 5.54 -19.71 0.95
CA ARG A 194 5.00 -18.69 0.05
C ARG A 194 3.49 -18.86 -0.06
N ILE A 195 2.77 -17.75 -0.25
CA ILE A 195 1.32 -17.76 -0.43
C ILE A 195 0.88 -18.79 -1.47
N GLY A 196 -0.13 -19.57 -1.13
CA GLY A 196 -0.71 -20.60 -1.98
C GLY A 196 -2.22 -20.59 -1.97
N LEU A 197 -2.81 -21.56 -2.67
CA LEU A 197 -4.25 -21.71 -2.83
C LEU A 197 -4.97 -21.81 -1.47
N ALA A 198 -4.40 -22.57 -0.53
CA ALA A 198 -4.98 -22.77 0.79
C ALA A 198 -5.10 -21.46 1.58
N ASP A 199 -4.09 -20.59 1.51
CA ASP A 199 -4.09 -19.31 2.24
C ASP A 199 -5.20 -18.39 1.73
N VAL A 200 -5.30 -18.25 0.41
CA VAL A 200 -6.29 -17.38 -0.22
C VAL A 200 -7.69 -17.96 -0.05
N ASN A 201 -7.85 -19.29 -0.08
CA ASN A 201 -9.15 -19.94 0.13
C ASN A 201 -9.63 -19.84 1.59
N VAL A 202 -8.74 -20.05 2.57
CA VAL A 202 -9.08 -20.04 4.00
C VAL A 202 -9.28 -18.62 4.53
N HIS A 203 -8.42 -17.69 4.12
CA HIS A 203 -8.42 -16.32 4.63
C HIS A 203 -9.07 -15.30 3.69
N GLY A 204 -9.43 -15.71 2.46
CA GLY A 204 -10.15 -14.89 1.50
C GLY A 204 -11.67 -14.94 1.68
N TRP A 205 -12.39 -14.53 0.65
CA TRP A 205 -13.86 -14.64 0.59
C TRP A 205 -14.26 -15.69 -0.45
N PRO A 206 -15.36 -16.41 -0.25
CA PRO A 206 -15.97 -17.21 -1.31
C PRO A 206 -16.27 -16.36 -2.57
N PRO A 207 -16.01 -16.88 -3.79
CA PRO A 207 -16.24 -16.13 -5.04
C PRO A 207 -17.69 -15.73 -5.30
N ASP A 208 -18.66 -16.50 -4.81
CA ASP A 208 -20.11 -16.26 -4.91
C ASP A 208 -20.58 -15.03 -4.13
N LEU A 209 -19.81 -14.58 -3.13
CA LEU A 209 -20.02 -13.29 -2.47
C LEU A 209 -19.53 -12.09 -3.30
N GLU A 210 -18.95 -12.36 -4.47
CA GLU A 210 -18.40 -11.37 -5.40
C GLU A 210 -17.52 -10.32 -4.69
N PRO A 211 -16.44 -10.68 -3.99
CA PRO A 211 -15.58 -9.69 -3.37
C PRO A 211 -14.90 -8.78 -4.41
N LEU A 212 -14.53 -7.57 -4.02
CA LEU A 212 -13.53 -6.77 -4.72
C LEU A 212 -12.15 -7.16 -4.20
N CYS A 213 -11.30 -7.70 -5.07
CA CYS A 213 -9.97 -8.16 -4.71
C CYS A 213 -8.93 -7.13 -5.15
N TYR A 214 -8.06 -6.71 -4.22
CA TYR A 214 -6.95 -5.80 -4.47
C TYR A 214 -5.64 -6.51 -4.15
N VAL A 215 -4.84 -6.76 -5.18
CA VAL A 215 -3.54 -7.45 -5.06
C VAL A 215 -2.41 -6.47 -5.32
N CYS A 216 -1.47 -6.34 -4.38
CA CYS A 216 -0.32 -5.46 -4.55
C CYS A 216 0.96 -6.07 -3.99
N GLY A 217 2.07 -5.89 -4.71
CA GLY A 217 3.39 -6.40 -4.33
C GLY A 217 4.35 -6.49 -5.52
N PRO A 218 5.46 -7.23 -5.38
CA PRO A 218 6.36 -7.53 -6.49
C PRO A 218 5.65 -8.27 -7.63
N THR A 219 6.08 -8.09 -8.88
CA THR A 219 5.44 -8.68 -10.08
C THR A 219 5.07 -10.16 -9.93
N GLY A 220 6.04 -11.01 -9.58
CA GLY A 220 5.78 -12.45 -9.45
C GLY A 220 4.81 -12.81 -8.32
N PHE A 221 4.73 -12.00 -7.26
CA PHE A 221 3.72 -12.17 -6.21
C PHE A 221 2.33 -11.82 -6.75
N VAL A 222 2.20 -10.69 -7.44
CA VAL A 222 0.92 -10.22 -7.98
C VAL A 222 0.36 -11.21 -9.00
N GLU A 223 1.22 -11.72 -9.88
CA GLU A 223 0.84 -12.77 -10.86
C GLU A 223 0.35 -14.02 -10.14
N THR A 224 1.15 -14.56 -9.21
CA THR A 224 0.76 -15.76 -8.44
C THR A 224 -0.58 -15.56 -7.72
N ALA A 225 -0.75 -14.46 -6.98
CA ALA A 225 -1.96 -14.22 -6.21
C ALA A 225 -3.18 -13.96 -7.10
N ALA A 226 -3.02 -13.27 -8.24
CA ALA A 226 -4.11 -13.07 -9.19
C ALA A 226 -4.55 -14.40 -9.83
N ASP A 227 -3.59 -15.25 -10.23
CA ASP A 227 -3.86 -16.57 -10.80
C ASP A 227 -4.59 -17.49 -9.80
N LEU A 228 -4.17 -17.47 -8.52
CA LEU A 228 -4.86 -18.20 -7.45
C LEU A 228 -6.31 -17.73 -7.30
N LEU A 229 -6.57 -16.42 -7.31
CA LEU A 229 -7.92 -15.87 -7.20
C LEU A 229 -8.81 -16.27 -8.38
N VAL A 230 -8.29 -16.17 -9.61
CA VAL A 230 -9.03 -16.59 -10.81
C VAL A 230 -9.26 -18.10 -10.80
N GLY A 231 -8.27 -18.89 -10.40
CA GLY A 231 -8.39 -20.35 -10.25
C GLY A 231 -9.42 -20.78 -9.21
N LEU A 232 -9.64 -19.97 -8.16
CA LEU A 232 -10.72 -20.16 -7.19
C LEU A 232 -12.10 -19.77 -7.73
N GLY A 233 -12.18 -19.09 -8.88
CA GLY A 233 -13.44 -18.68 -9.51
C GLY A 233 -13.81 -17.21 -9.32
N HIS A 234 -12.91 -16.37 -8.77
CA HIS A 234 -13.17 -14.92 -8.74
C HIS A 234 -13.20 -14.34 -10.16
N GLN A 235 -14.19 -13.49 -10.44
CA GLN A 235 -14.30 -12.83 -11.74
C GLN A 235 -13.08 -11.93 -11.99
N PRO A 236 -12.35 -12.08 -13.12
CA PRO A 236 -11.13 -11.31 -13.39
C PRO A 236 -11.30 -9.79 -13.27
N ARG A 237 -12.45 -9.25 -13.70
CA ARG A 237 -12.78 -7.81 -13.60
C ARG A 237 -12.86 -7.27 -12.17
N ARG A 238 -12.99 -8.16 -11.17
CA ARG A 238 -13.03 -7.82 -9.74
C ARG A 238 -11.67 -8.00 -9.05
N VAL A 239 -10.68 -8.55 -9.76
CA VAL A 239 -9.29 -8.67 -9.29
C VAL A 239 -8.51 -7.49 -9.86
N ARG A 240 -8.38 -6.44 -9.03
CA ARG A 240 -7.59 -5.25 -9.34
C ARG A 240 -6.17 -5.50 -8.86
N THR A 241 -5.18 -5.19 -9.69
CA THR A 241 -3.77 -5.43 -9.40
C THR A 241 -2.95 -4.16 -9.56
N GLU A 242 -1.94 -3.99 -8.71
CA GLU A 242 -0.92 -2.93 -8.81
C GLU A 242 0.44 -3.55 -8.53
N ARG A 243 1.44 -3.26 -9.37
CA ARG A 243 2.75 -3.91 -9.32
C ARG A 243 3.83 -2.87 -9.03
N PHE A 244 4.80 -3.24 -8.20
CA PHE A 244 6.06 -2.50 -8.16
C PHE A 244 7.04 -3.14 -9.14
N GLY A 245 7.48 -2.34 -10.12
CA GLY A 245 8.44 -2.78 -11.12
C GLY A 245 9.79 -3.19 -10.51
N PRO A 246 10.66 -3.88 -11.28
CA PRO A 246 12.04 -4.07 -10.87
C PRO A 246 12.62 -2.69 -10.54
N THR A 247 13.31 -2.60 -9.43
CA THR A 247 14.07 -1.40 -9.05
C THR A 247 15.31 -1.33 -9.95
N GLY A 248 15.09 -0.94 -11.20
CA GLY A 248 16.10 -0.47 -12.16
C GLY A 248 15.73 0.96 -12.50
#